data_AF-A0A6B3UM56-F1
#
_entry.id   AF-A0A6B3UM56-F1
#
_cell.length_a   1.000
_cell.length_b   1.000
_cell.length_c   1.000
_cell.angle_alpha   90.00
_cell.angle_beta   90.00
_cell.angle_gamma   90.00
#
_symmetry.space_group_name_H-M   'P 1'
#
loop_
_entity.id
_entity.type
_entity.pdbx_description
1 polymer ?
#
loop_
_entity_poly.entity_id
_entity_poly.type
_entity_poly.pdbx_seq_one_letter_code
_entity_poly.pdbx_strand_id
1 'polypeptide(L)' 'MTSAPRLAALRARVAALESSGSALGVLPFGDARVDGCLAGGGLPLGRWHELGGEGMEAETAAAPA' A
#
# COMPACT_ATOMS: atom_id res chain seq x y z
N MET A 1 1.86 2.22 -31.59
CA MET A 1 2.69 1.05 -31.25
C MET A 1 3.81 1.50 -30.32
N THR A 2 3.82 1.05 -29.06
CA THR A 2 4.90 1.41 -28.12
C THR A 2 6.13 0.58 -28.44
N SER A 3 7.25 1.24 -28.81
CA SER A 3 8.50 0.56 -29.14
C SER A 3 9.05 -0.20 -27.91
N ALA A 4 9.60 -1.40 -28.12
CA ALA A 4 10.09 -2.28 -27.04
C ALA A 4 11.05 -1.59 -26.04
N PRO A 5 11.99 -0.72 -26.47
CA PRO A 5 12.80 0.11 -25.57
C PRO A 5 11.99 0.99 -24.60
N ARG A 6 10.89 1.58 -25.07
CA ARG A 6 10.04 2.45 -24.25
C ARG A 6 9.28 1.66 -23.19
N LEU A 7 8.86 0.43 -23.51
CA LEU A 7 8.23 -0.45 -22.53
C LEU A 7 9.23 -0.93 -21.48
N ALA A 8 10.45 -1.28 -21.88
CA ALA A 8 11.51 -1.66 -20.95
C ALA A 8 11.85 -0.52 -19.97
N ALA A 9 11.97 0.71 -20.47
CA ALA A 9 12.21 1.89 -19.65
C ALA A 9 11.06 2.15 -18.65
N LEU A 10 9.80 1.97 -19.07
CA LEU A 10 8.65 2.11 -18.18
C LEU A 10 8.67 1.07 -17.06
N ARG A 11 8.93 -0.20 -17.39
CA ARG A 11 9.03 -1.29 -16.39
C ARG A 11 10.14 -1.03 -15.38
N ALA A 12 11.30 -0.57 -15.84
CA ALA A 12 12.41 -0.22 -14.95
C ALA A 12 12.04 0.91 -13.99
N ARG A 13 11.29 1.92 -14.46
CA ARG A 13 10.80 3.02 -13.62
C ARG A 13 9.77 2.56 -12.59
N VAL A 14 8.86 1.67 -12.97
CA VAL A 14 7.88 1.09 -12.03
C VAL A 14 8.60 0.30 -10.94
N ALA A 15 9.53 -0.58 -11.31
CA ALA A 15 10.30 -1.36 -10.35
C ALA A 15 11.11 -0.47 -9.38
N ALA A 16 11.66 0.66 -9.87
CA ALA A 16 12.35 1.62 -9.02
C ALA A 16 11.40 2.31 -8.02
N LEU A 17 10.18 2.66 -8.42
CA LEU A 17 9.16 3.22 -7.52
C LEU A 17 8.72 2.20 -6.47
N GLU A 18 8.45 0.96 -6.88
CA GLU A 18 7.99 -0.11 -5.99
C GLU A 18 9.05 -0.53 -4.95
N SER A 19 10.33 -0.42 -5.29
CA SER A 19 11.46 -0.73 -4.39
C SER A 19 11.89 0.42 -3.49
N SER A 20 11.35 1.63 -3.68
CA SER A 20 11.80 2.84 -2.96
C SER A 20 11.22 3.02 -1.54
N GLY A 21 10.43 2.07 -1.03
CA GLY A 21 9.87 2.14 0.32
C GLY A 21 10.78 1.51 1.37
N SER A 22 11.40 2.31 2.23
CA SER A 22 12.01 1.81 3.47
C SER A 22 10.94 1.63 4.56
N ALA A 23 11.03 0.58 5.39
CA ALA A 23 10.09 0.38 6.49
C ALA A 23 10.30 1.47 7.55
N LEU A 24 9.37 2.42 7.64
CA LEU A 24 9.46 3.59 8.53
C LEU A 24 9.01 3.31 9.98
N GLY A 25 8.79 2.04 10.34
CA GLY A 25 8.22 1.62 11.62
C GLY A 25 6.74 1.25 11.53
N VAL A 26 6.09 1.10 12.69
CA VAL A 26 4.65 0.77 12.81
C VAL A 26 3.95 1.78 13.71
N LEU A 27 2.69 2.10 13.41
CA LEU A 27 1.80 2.90 14.24
C LEU A 27 0.81 1.97 14.97
N PRO A 28 0.93 1.81 16.30
CA PRO A 28 -0.02 0.99 17.08
C PRO A 28 -1.36 1.72 17.27
N PHE A 29 -2.44 0.95 17.37
CA PHE A 29 -3.76 1.47 17.78
C PHE A 29 -3.87 1.63 19.29
N GLY A 30 -3.00 0.97 20.06
CA GLY A 30 -3.00 1.02 21.52
C GLY A 30 -4.00 0.05 22.18
N ASP A 31 -4.67 -0.77 21.38
CA ASP A 31 -5.48 -1.90 21.85
C ASP A 31 -4.81 -3.20 21.42
N ALA A 32 -4.36 -3.98 22.40
CA ALA A 32 -3.66 -5.25 22.17
C ALA A 32 -4.48 -6.26 21.35
N ARG A 33 -5.83 -6.20 21.39
CA ARG A 33 -6.69 -7.07 20.58
C ARG A 33 -6.64 -6.71 19.10
N VAL A 34 -6.42 -5.44 18.78
CA VAL A 34 -6.31 -4.95 17.41
C VAL A 34 -4.87 -5.09 16.92
N ASP A 35 -3.90 -4.60 17.70
CA ASP A 35 -2.49 -4.64 17.34
C ASP A 35 -2.00 -6.08 17.17
N GLY A 36 -2.50 -7.02 17.98
CA GLY A 36 -2.19 -8.44 17.86
C GLY A 36 -2.70 -9.10 16.58
N CYS A 37 -3.67 -8.50 15.88
CA CYS A 37 -4.17 -8.99 14.60
C CYS A 37 -3.34 -8.50 13.40
N LEU A 38 -2.45 -7.52 13.59
CA LEU A 38 -1.66 -6.92 12.52
C LEU A 38 -0.21 -7.41 12.60
N ALA A 39 0.33 -7.86 11.47
CA ALA A 39 1.73 -8.27 11.40
C ALA A 39 2.64 -7.09 11.77
N GLY A 40 3.40 -7.24 12.86
CA GLY A 40 4.27 -6.19 13.39
C GLY A 40 3.62 -5.27 14.43
N GLY A 41 2.37 -5.51 14.85
CA GLY A 41 1.76 -4.82 16.00
C GLY A 41 1.15 -3.44 15.69
N GLY A 42 0.75 -3.19 14.45
CA GLY A 42 0.17 -1.91 14.04
C GLY A 42 0.19 -1.69 12.54
N LEU A 43 -0.10 -0.46 12.10
CA LEU A 43 -0.05 -0.08 10.68
C LEU A 43 1.38 0.29 10.25
N PRO A 44 1.96 -0.38 9.23
CA PRO A 44 3.26 0.02 8.69
C PRO A 44 3.30 1.49 8.22
N LEU A 45 4.26 2.26 8.70
CA LEU A 45 4.43 3.66 8.29
C LEU A 45 4.94 3.76 6.84
N GLY A 46 4.52 4.82 6.14
CA GLY A 46 4.88 5.03 4.73
C GLY A 46 4.11 4.15 3.74
N ARG A 47 3.01 3.54 4.16
CA ARG A 47 2.11 2.73 3.33
C ARG A 47 0.71 3.30 3.33
N TRP A 48 -0.06 2.95 2.31
CA TRP A 48 -1.48 3.23 2.24
C TRP A 48 -2.24 2.10 2.92
N HIS A 49 -3.14 2.45 3.84
CA HIS A 49 -3.97 1.50 4.59
C HIS A 49 -5.43 1.79 4.25
N GLU A 50 -6.14 0.77 3.79
CA GLU A 50 -7.57 0.83 3.54
C GLU A 50 -8.30 0.12 4.69
N LEU A 51 -9.36 0.73 5.19
CA LEU A 51 -10.17 0.21 6.29
C LEU A 51 -11.59 0.01 5.77
N GLY A 52 -11.98 -1.26 5.58
CA GLY A 52 -13.32 -1.65 5.14
C GLY A 52 -14.18 -2.22 6.27
N GLY A 53 -15.46 -2.43 5.99
CA GLY A 53 -16.41 -3.10 6.87
C GLY A 53 -17.60 -3.65 6.08
N GLU A 54 -18.37 -4.55 6.68
CA GLU A 54 -19.62 -5.02 6.05
C GLU A 54 -20.64 -3.87 5.94
N GLY A 55 -21.21 -3.65 4.75
CA GLY A 55 -22.17 -2.57 4.48
C GLY A 55 -22.01 -1.93 3.10
N MET A 56 -22.86 -0.96 2.77
CA MET A 56 -23.02 -0.31 1.44
C MET A 56 -21.80 0.51 0.95
N GLU A 57 -20.71 0.51 1.72
CA GLU A 57 -19.43 1.17 1.42
C GLU A 57 -18.37 0.16 0.93
N ALA A 58 -18.76 -1.08 0.61
CA ALA A 58 -17.84 -2.16 0.25
C ALA A 58 -16.97 -1.84 -0.98
N GLU A 59 -17.41 -0.92 -1.86
CA GLU A 59 -16.76 -0.70 -3.14
C GLU A 59 -16.94 0.74 -3.62
N THR A 60 -15.97 1.62 -3.34
CA THR A 60 -15.53 2.67 -4.29
C THR A 60 -14.10 3.10 -4.00
N ALA A 61 -13.13 2.25 -4.34
CA ALA A 61 -11.78 2.73 -4.61
C ALA A 61 -11.75 3.32 -6.04
N ALA A 62 -12.21 4.57 -6.18
CA ALA A 62 -11.84 5.39 -7.33
C ALA A 62 -10.74 6.34 -6.89
N ALA A 63 -9.49 5.89 -6.92
CA ALA A 63 -8.35 6.80 -6.88
C ALA A 63 -8.27 7.49 -8.26
N PRO A 64 -8.51 8.80 -8.40
CA PRO A 64 -8.12 9.49 -9.62
C PRO A 64 -6.58 9.54 -9.69
N ALA A 65 -6.07 9.38 -10.91
CA ALA A 65 -4.66 9.52 -11.25
C ALA A 65 -4.19 10.99 -11.20
#